data_AF-A0A662RWV9-F1
#
_entry.id   AF-A0A662RWV9-F1
#
_cell.length_a   1.000
_cell.length_b   1.000
_cell.length_c   1.000
_cell.angle_alpha   90.00
_cell.angle_beta   90.00
_cell.angle_gamma   90.00
#
_symmetry.space_group_name_H-M   'P 1'
#
loop_
_entity.id
_entity.type
_entity.pdbx_description
1 polymer ?
#
loop_
_entity_poly.entity_id
_entity_poly.type
_entity_poly.pdbx_seq_one_letter_code
_entity_poly.pdbx_strand_id
1 'polypeptide(L)'
;VILMVVDPTYESVLLTKRVGEMAAKAGKDLFFVLNKVSGESKKLLMRSLEGDRVLAALSYDEEIVERCLKGEPLEEVPPEMEGVARRLAGLNPSVNGQRDRSHPFTGAS
;
A
#
# COMPACT_ATOMS: atom_id res chain seq x y z
N VAL A 1 4.54 4.89 -7.49
CA VAL A 1 3.84 4.32 -6.34
C VAL A 1 2.97 3.15 -6.79
N ILE A 2 2.79 2.16 -5.93
CA ILE A 2 1.85 1.05 -6.04
C ILE A 2 0.98 1.08 -4.79
N LEU A 3 -0.33 0.97 -4.95
CA LEU A 3 -1.28 0.83 -3.85
C LEU A 3 -1.89 -0.57 -3.91
N MET A 4 -1.83 -1.31 -2.81
CA MET A 4 -2.40 -2.65 -2.72
C MET A 4 -3.52 -2.67 -1.68
N VAL A 5 -4.67 -3.23 -2.05
CA VAL A 5 -5.77 -3.52 -1.12
C VAL A 5 -5.58 -4.93 -0.58
N VAL A 6 -5.63 -5.08 0.74
CA VAL A 6 -5.30 -6.32 1.44
C VAL A 6 -6.47 -6.75 2.32
N ASP A 7 -7.13 -7.84 1.93
CA ASP A 7 -8.12 -8.52 2.77
C ASP A 7 -7.40 -9.42 3.80
N PRO A 8 -8.02 -9.74 4.96
CA PRO A 8 -7.43 -10.59 6.01
C PRO A 8 -7.42 -12.08 5.62
N THR A 9 -6.78 -12.39 4.50
CA THR A 9 -6.60 -13.73 3.94
C THR A 9 -5.11 -14.06 3.82
N TYR A 10 -4.77 -15.33 3.96
CA TYR A 10 -3.38 -15.78 3.87
C TYR A 10 -2.77 -15.48 2.50
N GLU A 11 -3.55 -15.70 1.44
CA GLU A 11 -3.15 -15.47 0.06
C GLU A 11 -2.83 -14.00 -0.20
N SER A 12 -3.64 -13.08 0.32
CA SER A 12 -3.39 -11.63 0.18
C SER A 12 -2.09 -11.23 0.87
N VAL A 13 -1.82 -11.77 2.07
CA VAL A 13 -0.55 -11.53 2.80
C VAL A 13 0.65 -12.12 2.08
N LEU A 14 0.51 -13.29 1.43
CA LEU A 14 1.60 -13.86 0.65
C LEU A 14 1.89 -13.02 -0.61
N LEU A 15 0.84 -12.48 -1.24
CA LEU A 15 0.95 -11.64 -2.42
C LEU A 15 1.68 -10.33 -2.13
N THR A 16 1.49 -9.73 -0.94
CA THR A 16 2.18 -8.48 -0.58
C THR A 16 3.69 -8.61 -0.62
N LYS A 17 4.23 -9.78 -0.23
CA LYS A 17 5.68 -10.07 -0.28
C LYS A 17 6.21 -10.09 -1.72
N ARG A 18 5.50 -10.81 -2.61
CA ARG A 18 5.87 -10.91 -4.04
C ARG A 18 5.81 -9.54 -4.71
N VAL A 19 4.76 -8.77 -4.44
CA VAL A 19 4.61 -7.41 -4.97
C VAL A 19 5.68 -6.48 -4.38
N GLY A 20 6.05 -6.63 -3.11
CA GLY A 20 7.13 -5.89 -2.47
C GLY A 20 8.47 -6.06 -3.20
N GLU A 21 8.84 -7.29 -3.55
CA GLU A 21 10.04 -7.57 -4.34
C GLU A 21 9.98 -6.92 -5.73
N MET A 22 8.82 -6.96 -6.40
CA MET A 22 8.62 -6.35 -7.71
C MET A 22 8.68 -4.81 -7.64
N ALA A 23 8.05 -4.23 -6.62
CA ALA A 23 8.03 -2.79 -6.37
C ALA A 23 9.45 -2.25 -6.12
N ALA A 24 10.23 -2.96 -5.30
CA ALA A 24 11.63 -2.63 -5.04
C ALA A 24 12.47 -2.68 -6.33
N LYS A 25 12.34 -3.75 -7.13
CA LYS A 25 13.03 -3.87 -8.44
C LYS A 25 12.64 -2.76 -9.42
N ALA A 26 11.39 -2.29 -9.37
CA ALA A 26 10.89 -1.22 -10.22
C ALA A 26 11.17 0.19 -9.67
N GLY A 27 11.81 0.32 -8.50
CA GLY A 27 12.02 1.61 -7.83
C GLY A 27 10.71 2.33 -7.50
N LYS A 28 9.67 1.59 -7.11
CA LYS A 28 8.35 2.13 -6.75
C LYS A 28 8.06 1.88 -5.28
N ASP A 29 7.56 2.90 -4.59
CA ASP A 29 7.00 2.72 -3.24
C ASP A 29 5.73 1.88 -3.27
N LEU A 30 5.59 0.97 -2.32
CA LEU A 30 4.41 0.12 -2.11
C LEU A 30 3.68 0.56 -0.83
N PHE A 31 2.39 0.83 -0.94
CA PHE A 31 1.50 1.17 0.17
C PHE A 31 0.32 0.22 0.24
N PHE A 32 -0.31 0.15 1.41
CA PHE A 32 -1.40 -0.78 1.70
C PHE A 32 -2.65 -0.06 2.18
N VAL A 33 -3.81 -0.56 1.76
CA VAL A 33 -5.11 -0.31 2.40
C VAL A 33 -5.61 -1.65 2.90
N LEU A 34 -5.83 -1.77 4.20
CA LEU A 34 -6.42 -2.98 4.76
C LEU A 34 -7.94 -2.90 4.59
N ASN A 35 -8.55 -3.96 4.07
CA ASN A 35 -9.96 -3.99 3.74
C ASN A 35 -10.66 -5.13 4.50
N LYS A 36 -11.93 -4.90 4.87
CA LYS A 36 -12.77 -5.87 5.62
C LYS A 36 -12.11 -6.39 6.91
N VAL A 37 -11.33 -5.57 7.60
CA VAL A 37 -10.61 -6.02 8.79
C VAL A 37 -11.48 -5.93 10.05
N SER A 38 -11.40 -6.95 10.89
CA SER A 38 -11.78 -6.86 12.31
C SER A 38 -10.67 -6.23 13.14
N GLY A 39 -10.94 -5.89 14.40
CA GLY A 39 -9.92 -5.39 15.33
C GLY A 39 -8.75 -6.35 15.52
N GLU A 40 -8.99 -7.66 15.48
CA GLU A 40 -7.95 -8.69 15.61
C GLU A 40 -7.14 -8.84 14.31
N SER A 41 -7.83 -9.00 13.17
CA SER A 41 -7.16 -9.17 11.88
C SER A 41 -6.37 -7.92 11.47
N LYS A 42 -6.86 -6.72 11.80
CA LYS A 42 -6.08 -5.47 11.66
C LYS A 42 -4.76 -5.57 12.42
N LYS A 43 -4.78 -5.98 13.70
CA LYS A 43 -3.56 -6.13 14.50
C LYS A 43 -2.61 -7.17 13.90
N LEU A 44 -3.13 -8.29 13.40
CA LEU A 44 -2.33 -9.33 12.73
C LEU A 44 -1.66 -8.81 11.45
N LEU A 45 -2.41 -8.14 10.59
CA LEU A 45 -1.89 -7.57 9.34
C LEU A 45 -0.87 -6.45 9.59
N MET A 46 -1.13 -5.56 10.56
CA MET A 46 -0.20 -4.50 10.94
C MET A 46 1.13 -5.03 11.49
N ARG A 47 1.17 -6.24 12.08
CA ARG A 47 2.42 -6.90 12.48
C ARG A 47 3.13 -7.58 11.30
N SER A 48 2.37 -8.00 10.29
CA SER A 48 2.90 -8.75 9.14
C SER A 48 3.41 -7.83 8.03
N LEU A 49 2.90 -6.60 7.99
CA LEU A 49 3.25 -5.55 7.05
C LEU A 49 4.09 -4.48 7.73
N GLU A 50 4.89 -3.75 6.95
CA GLU A 50 5.52 -2.51 7.42
C GLU A 50 4.41 -1.48 7.72
N GLY A 51 4.05 -1.36 9.00
CA GLY A 51 2.84 -0.65 9.45
C GLY A 51 2.80 0.84 9.07
N ASP A 52 3.96 1.46 8.87
CA ASP A 52 4.13 2.83 8.37
C ASP A 52 3.69 3.02 6.90
N ARG A 53 3.63 1.92 6.13
CA ARG A 53 3.14 1.88 4.75
C ARG A 53 1.64 1.59 4.63
N VAL A 54 0.96 1.33 5.74
CA VAL A 54 -0.51 1.20 5.77
C VAL A 54 -1.14 2.59 5.82
N LEU A 55 -1.91 2.93 4.80
CA LEU A 55 -2.53 4.25 4.65
C LEU A 55 -3.91 4.33 5.29
N ALA A 56 -4.64 3.23 5.29
CA ALA A 56 -5.98 3.12 5.84
C ALA A 56 -6.31 1.67 6.19
N ALA A 57 -7.31 1.49 7.05
CA ALA A 57 -7.84 0.18 7.40
C ALA A 57 -9.36 0.28 7.55
N LEU A 58 -10.11 -0.25 6.59
CA LEU A 58 -11.57 -0.30 6.64
C LEU A 58 -12.04 -1.58 7.31
N SER A 59 -13.00 -1.42 8.20
CA SER A 59 -13.74 -2.56 8.75
C SER A 59 -14.70 -3.11 7.70
N TYR A 60 -15.21 -4.33 7.93
CA TYR A 60 -16.35 -4.81 7.15
C TYR A 60 -17.56 -3.92 7.44
N ASP A 61 -18.19 -3.42 6.38
CA ASP A 61 -19.38 -2.59 6.44
C ASP A 61 -20.44 -3.19 5.50
N GLU A 62 -21.56 -3.58 6.08
CA GLU A 62 -22.64 -4.25 5.36
C GLU A 62 -23.35 -3.31 4.38
N GLU A 63 -23.48 -2.03 4.70
CA GLU A 63 -24.11 -1.04 3.83
C GLU A 63 -23.26 -0.81 2.57
N ILE A 64 -21.93 -0.70 2.74
CA ILE A 64 -21.00 -0.59 1.61
C ILE A 64 -21.14 -1.81 0.71
N VAL A 65 -21.20 -3.02 1.29
CA VAL A 65 -21.35 -4.27 0.52
C VAL A 65 -22.69 -4.31 -0.22
N GLU A 66 -23.79 -3.97 0.45
CA GLU A 66 -25.12 -3.97 -0.15
C GLU A 66 -25.22 -3.00 -1.33
N ARG A 67 -24.75 -1.75 -1.16
CA ARG A 67 -24.75 -0.75 -2.24
C ARG A 67 -23.85 -1.17 -3.39
N CYS A 68 -22.67 -1.75 -3.11
CA CYS A 68 -21.81 -2.33 -4.14
C CYS A 68 -22.51 -3.44 -4.94
N LEU A 69 -23.26 -4.32 -4.27
CA LEU A 69 -24.01 -5.40 -4.92
C LEU A 69 -25.20 -4.87 -5.74
N LYS A 70 -25.81 -3.77 -5.32
CA LYS A 70 -26.89 -3.08 -6.05
C LYS A 70 -26.39 -2.18 -7.19
N GLY A 71 -25.09 -1.91 -7.26
CA GLY A 71 -24.51 -0.96 -8.22
C GLY A 71 -24.80 0.50 -7.87
N GLU A 72 -25.10 0.79 -6.61
CA GLU A 72 -25.40 2.13 -6.11
C GLU A 72 -24.11 2.85 -5.67
N PRO A 73 -24.01 4.18 -5.88
CA PRO A 73 -22.88 4.94 -5.37
C PRO A 73 -22.90 4.99 -3.85
N LEU A 74 -21.72 5.07 -3.24
CA LEU A 74 -21.59 5.48 -1.84
C LEU A 74 -21.85 6.98 -1.74
N GLU A 75 -22.64 7.39 -0.75
CA GLU A 75 -22.98 8.80 -0.53
C GLU A 75 -21.82 9.58 0.08
N GLU A 76 -21.03 8.92 0.92
CA GLU A 76 -19.89 9.50 1.61
C GLU A 76 -18.65 8.59 1.49
N VAL A 77 -17.47 9.21 1.58
CA VAL A 77 -16.21 8.47 1.66
C VAL A 77 -16.05 8.00 3.09
N PRO A 78 -15.74 6.70 3.35
CA PRO A 78 -15.46 6.22 4.69
C PRO A 78 -14.38 7.07 5.37
N PRO A 79 -14.56 7.51 6.63
CA PRO A 79 -13.61 8.40 7.31
C PRO A 79 -12.17 7.86 7.31
N GLU A 80 -11.98 6.55 7.38
CA GLU A 80 -10.66 5.91 7.34
C GLU A 80 -9.94 6.10 6.00
N MET A 81 -10.69 6.38 4.93
CA MET A 81 -10.15 6.66 3.60
C MET A 81 -9.90 8.14 3.35
N GLU A 82 -10.31 9.01 4.28
CA GLU A 82 -10.07 10.43 4.16
C GLU A 82 -8.56 10.73 4.13
N GLY A 83 -8.15 11.56 3.18
CA GLY A 83 -6.75 11.95 3.04
C GLY A 83 -5.83 10.92 2.37
N VAL A 84 -6.26 9.68 2.12
CA VAL A 84 -5.45 8.67 1.39
C VAL A 84 -5.04 9.19 0.01
N ALA A 85 -6.00 9.73 -0.75
CA ALA A 85 -5.74 10.31 -2.07
C ALA A 85 -4.76 11.51 -1.99
N ARG A 86 -4.92 12.38 -0.99
CA ARG A 86 -4.03 13.52 -0.75
C ARG A 86 -2.61 13.06 -0.41
N ARG A 87 -2.48 12.03 0.44
CA ARG A 87 -1.19 11.46 0.81
C ARG A 87 -0.48 10.85 -0.39
N LEU A 88 -1.22 10.15 -1.26
CA LEU A 88 -0.68 9.60 -2.51
C LEU A 88 -0.29 10.70 -3.51
N ALA A 89 -1.11 11.73 -3.67
CA ALA A 89 -0.82 12.86 -4.56
C ALA A 89 0.37 13.70 -4.09
N GLY A 90 0.62 13.75 -2.78
CA GLY A 90 1.78 14.39 -2.17
C GLY A 90 3.09 13.61 -2.35
N LEU A 91 3.05 12.37 -2.82
CA LEU A 91 4.24 11.62 -3.21
C LEU A 91 4.77 12.20 -4.52
N ASN A 92 5.62 13.22 -4.42
CA ASN A 92 6.35 13.72 -5.58
C ASN A 92 7.09 12.55 -6.26
N PRO A 93 7.06 12.45 -7.60
CA PRO A 93 7.99 11.57 -8.30
C PRO A 93 9.41 12.07 -8.01
N SER A 94 10.13 11.39 -7.12
CA SER A 94 11.47 11.80 -6.70
C SER A 94 12.37 12.06 -7.91
N VAL A 95 12.89 13.29 -7.94
CA VAL A 95 14.19 13.71 -8.45
C VAL A 95 15.08 12.53 -8.85
N ASN A 96 15.16 12.26 -10.14
CA ASN A 96 16.15 11.37 -10.73
C ASN A 96 17.36 12.22 -11.12
N GLY A 97 18.52 12.01 -10.47
CA GLY A 97 19.77 12.55 -11.01
C GLY A 97 20.84 12.99 -10.02
N GLN A 98 21.27 12.13 -9.10
CA GLN A 98 22.68 12.17 -8.68
C GLN A 98 23.15 10.73 -8.41
N ARG A 99 23.43 10.02 -9.51
CA ARG A 99 24.36 8.89 -9.47
C ARG A 99 25.74 9.49 -9.24
N ASP A 100 26.22 9.43 -8.01
CA ASP A 100 27.64 9.59 -7.74
C ASP A 100 28.36 8.37 -8.31
N ARG A 101 28.81 8.49 -9.57
CA ARG A 101 29.84 7.64 -10.14
C ARG A 101 31.19 8.27 -9.79
N SER A 102 31.68 8.02 -8.58
CA SER A 102 33.09 8.16 -8.26
C SER A 102 33.70 6.77 -8.09
N HIS A 103 33.97 6.12 -9.23
CA HIS A 103 35.09 5.19 -9.30
C HIS A 103 36.35 6.01 -9.62
N PRO A 104 37.47 5.74 -8.95
CA PRO A 104 38.73 5.56 -9.63
C PRO A 104 39.07 4.07 -9.59
N PHE A 105 39.03 3.45 -10.77
CA PHE A 105 39.61 2.15 -11.03
C PHE A 105 41.13 2.34 -11.05
N THR A 106 41.83 2.05 -9.96
CA THR A 106 43.29 1.91 -9.96
C THR A 106 43.65 0.43 -9.85
N GLY A 107 43.75 -0.22 -11.00
CA GLY A 107 44.43 -1.49 -11.17
C GLY A 107 45.69 -1.25 -11.98
N ALA A 108 46.85 -1.29 -11.33
CA ALA A 108 48.13 -1.54 -11.97
C ALA A 108 48.76 -2.72 -11.22
N SER A 109 48.99 -3.82 -11.94
CA SER A 109 49.89 -4.91 -11.57
C SER A 109 51.00 -4.96 -12.62
#